data_AF-A0A9X3BQG6-F1
#
_entry.id   AF-A0A9X3BQG6-F1
#
_cell.length_a   1.000
_cell.length_b   1.000
_cell.length_c   1.000
_cell.angle_alpha   90.00
_cell.angle_beta   90.00
_cell.angle_gamma   90.00
#
_symmetry.space_group_name_H-M   'P 1'
#
loop_
_entity.id
_entity.type
_entity.pdbx_description
1 polymer ?
#
loop_
_entity_poly.entity_id
_entity_poly.type
_entity_poly.pdbx_seq_one_letter_code
_entity_poly.pdbx_strand_id
1 'polypeptide(L)'
;MPVGATQDAFRDAARDDGVELVGQRVEWLNQRGHLGLPPGAQFASVRATLESIYVALGGDLATLATARTTPLRGDFLHVDSGTLIEVDESQHFTSARLRSLQLYLPDAPLGFDHGRYTDLCETWRDRSDNFYRTKAARGFGIGGRQRQRAYYDALRDLATPAAGHPVLIRIDAADRDGADAYRRHRDRLRAALGR
;
A
#
# COMPACT_ATOMS: atom_id res chain seq x y z
N MET A 1 -13.73 13.76 -9.67
CA MET A 1 -12.74 13.14 -10.57
C MET A 1 -13.14 11.70 -10.82
N PRO A 2 -12.97 11.18 -12.06
CA PRO A 2 -13.16 9.77 -12.36
C PRO A 2 -12.24 8.89 -11.51
N VAL A 3 -12.70 7.67 -11.19
CA VAL A 3 -11.84 6.67 -10.55
C VAL A 3 -10.67 6.36 -11.48
N GLY A 4 -9.44 6.37 -10.94
CA GLY A 4 -8.22 6.09 -11.71
C GLY A 4 -7.57 7.31 -12.37
N ALA A 5 -8.22 8.48 -12.38
CA ALA A 5 -7.68 9.65 -13.07
C ALA A 5 -6.31 10.12 -12.51
N THR A 6 -6.12 10.02 -11.19
CA THR A 6 -4.84 10.36 -10.55
C THR A 6 -3.74 9.39 -10.99
N GLN A 7 -4.02 8.09 -11.00
CA GLN A 7 -3.09 7.04 -11.44
C GLN A 7 -2.76 7.20 -12.93
N ASP A 8 -3.76 7.45 -13.78
CA ASP A 8 -3.56 7.66 -15.21
C ASP A 8 -2.67 8.87 -15.49
N ALA A 9 -2.94 10.02 -14.83
CA ALA A 9 -2.10 11.22 -14.96
C ALA A 9 -0.66 11.00 -14.46
N PHE A 10 -0.48 10.24 -13.36
CA PHE A 10 0.84 9.86 -12.86
C PHE A 10 1.58 8.99 -13.89
N ARG A 11 0.91 7.98 -14.47
CA ARG A 11 1.48 7.09 -15.48
C ARG A 11 1.87 7.85 -16.75
N ASP A 12 1.01 8.76 -17.21
CA ASP A 12 1.28 9.55 -18.41
C ASP A 12 2.50 10.46 -18.20
N ALA A 13 2.60 11.14 -17.06
CA ALA A 13 3.78 11.93 -16.71
C ALA A 13 5.06 11.08 -16.60
N ALA A 14 4.95 9.87 -16.04
CA ALA A 14 6.07 8.93 -15.98
C ALA A 14 6.54 8.48 -17.36
N ARG A 15 5.59 8.18 -18.26
CA ARG A 15 5.87 7.79 -19.64
C ARG A 15 6.55 8.90 -20.43
N ASP A 16 6.13 10.14 -20.25
CA ASP A 16 6.76 11.30 -20.90
C ASP A 16 8.24 11.46 -20.50
N ASP A 17 8.63 10.94 -19.34
CA ASP A 17 10.00 10.87 -18.84
C ASP A 17 10.73 9.53 -19.13
N GLY A 18 10.14 8.68 -19.97
CA GLY A 18 10.70 7.40 -20.38
C GLY A 18 10.64 6.31 -19.31
N VAL A 19 9.72 6.43 -18.34
CA VAL A 19 9.46 5.42 -17.31
C VAL A 19 8.15 4.71 -17.66
N GLU A 20 8.25 3.50 -18.20
CA GLU A 20 7.11 2.66 -18.55
C GLU A 20 6.58 1.90 -17.33
N LEU A 21 5.30 2.11 -17.00
CA LEU A 21 4.63 1.50 -15.86
C LEU A 21 3.42 0.68 -16.33
N VAL A 22 3.35 -0.57 -15.88
CA VAL A 22 2.22 -1.48 -16.17
C VAL A 22 1.42 -1.77 -14.91
N GLY A 23 0.19 -2.27 -15.05
CA GLY A 23 -0.65 -2.63 -13.90
C GLY A 23 0.00 -3.69 -13.00
N GLN A 24 0.02 -3.46 -11.70
CA GLN A 24 0.63 -4.37 -10.74
C GLN A 24 -0.27 -5.57 -10.42
N ARG A 25 0.31 -6.78 -10.55
CA ARG A 25 -0.27 -8.02 -10.04
C ARG A 25 0.82 -9.06 -9.76
N VAL A 26 0.88 -9.56 -8.52
CA VAL A 26 1.78 -10.64 -8.11
C VAL A 26 1.01 -11.68 -7.29
N GLU A 27 1.28 -12.97 -7.49
CA GLU A 27 0.48 -14.06 -6.91
C GLU A 27 0.69 -14.24 -5.40
N TRP A 28 1.90 -13.92 -4.91
CA TRP A 28 2.22 -14.01 -3.48
C TRP A 28 1.53 -12.94 -2.62
N LEU A 29 1.04 -11.86 -3.25
CA LEU A 29 0.26 -10.81 -2.60
C LEU A 29 -1.23 -11.00 -2.89
N ASN A 30 -1.96 -11.57 -1.94
CA ASN A 30 -3.35 -11.99 -2.19
C ASN A 30 -4.30 -11.70 -1.02
N GLN A 31 -5.59 -11.91 -1.25
CA GLN A 31 -6.66 -11.57 -0.29
C GLN A 31 -6.62 -12.37 1.01
N ARG A 32 -5.86 -13.48 1.08
CA ARG A 32 -5.60 -14.24 2.32
C ARG A 32 -4.54 -13.57 3.20
N GLY A 33 -4.03 -12.41 2.80
CA GLY A 33 -3.18 -11.57 3.62
C GLY A 33 -1.89 -12.26 4.03
N HIS A 34 -1.49 -12.06 5.28
CA HIS A 34 -0.28 -12.67 5.85
C HIS A 34 -0.36 -14.19 5.94
N LEU A 35 -1.55 -14.78 5.96
CA LEU A 35 -1.75 -16.23 5.88
C LEU A 35 -1.55 -16.78 4.45
N GLY A 36 -1.64 -15.90 3.44
CA GLY A 36 -1.46 -16.24 2.03
C GLY A 36 -0.04 -16.07 1.51
N LEU A 37 0.90 -15.59 2.33
CA LEU A 37 2.30 -15.41 1.94
C LEU A 37 3.00 -16.77 1.71
N PRO A 38 4.07 -16.83 0.90
CA PRO A 38 4.87 -18.05 0.71
C PRO A 38 5.57 -18.52 1.99
N PRO A 39 5.74 -19.85 2.21
CA PRO A 39 6.52 -20.34 3.34
C PRO A 39 7.98 -19.86 3.24
N GLY A 40 8.64 -19.69 4.39
CA GLY A 40 10.05 -19.29 4.43
C GLY A 40 10.38 -18.42 5.63
N ALA A 41 11.60 -18.57 6.16
CA ALA A 41 12.07 -17.83 7.33
C ALA A 41 12.09 -16.32 7.11
N GLN A 42 12.31 -15.86 5.88
CA GLN A 42 12.30 -14.45 5.50
C GLN A 42 10.94 -13.77 5.70
N PHE A 43 9.84 -14.53 5.75
CA PHE A 43 8.51 -14.02 6.03
C PHE A 43 8.11 -14.12 7.50
N ALA A 44 8.90 -14.75 8.37
CA ALA A 44 8.46 -15.08 9.73
C ALA A 44 8.14 -13.82 10.56
N SER A 45 9.08 -12.87 10.64
CA SER A 45 8.87 -11.59 11.34
C SER A 45 7.80 -10.72 10.67
N VAL A 46 7.77 -10.72 9.33
CA VAL A 46 6.77 -10.00 8.55
C VAL A 46 5.36 -10.51 8.83
N ARG A 47 5.15 -11.83 8.88
CA ARG A 47 3.85 -12.44 9.23
C ARG A 47 3.41 -12.05 10.63
N ALA A 48 4.29 -12.18 11.62
CA ALA A 48 3.96 -11.82 13.01
C ALA A 48 3.58 -10.34 13.15
N THR A 49 4.31 -9.46 12.47
CA THR A 49 4.01 -8.01 12.43
C THR A 49 2.67 -7.75 11.76
N LEU A 50 2.42 -8.37 10.60
CA LEU A 50 1.16 -8.19 9.86
C LEU A 50 -0.05 -8.77 10.59
N GLU A 51 0.12 -9.89 11.31
CA GLU A 51 -0.92 -10.42 12.19
C GLU A 51 -1.24 -9.42 13.31
N SER A 52 -0.21 -8.88 13.96
CA SER A 52 -0.36 -7.85 14.99
C SER A 52 -1.09 -6.61 14.47
N ILE A 53 -0.75 -6.14 13.27
CA ILE A 53 -1.45 -5.05 12.58
C ILE A 53 -2.91 -5.44 12.30
N TYR A 54 -3.15 -6.62 11.74
CA TYR A 54 -4.49 -7.09 11.40
C TYR A 54 -5.41 -7.10 12.63
N VAL A 55 -4.93 -7.67 13.74
CA VAL A 55 -5.66 -7.72 15.02
C VAL A 55 -5.84 -6.33 15.61
N ALA A 56 -4.80 -5.49 15.62
CA ALA A 56 -4.89 -4.11 16.13
C ALA A 56 -5.87 -3.23 15.34
N LEU A 57 -6.11 -3.56 14.06
CA LEU A 57 -7.12 -2.94 13.22
C LEU A 57 -8.50 -3.62 13.35
N GLY A 58 -8.71 -4.48 14.35
CA GLY A 58 -9.98 -5.15 14.61
C GLY A 58 -10.34 -6.22 13.59
N GLY A 59 -9.34 -6.83 12.95
CA GLY A 59 -9.51 -7.93 12.01
C GLY A 59 -9.83 -9.26 12.69
N ASP A 60 -10.74 -10.03 12.11
CA ASP A 60 -11.07 -11.40 12.55
C ASP A 60 -10.23 -12.45 11.80
N LEU A 61 -9.30 -13.08 12.52
CA LEU A 61 -8.38 -14.08 11.98
C LEU A 61 -9.10 -15.32 11.43
N ALA A 62 -10.20 -15.74 12.04
CA ALA A 62 -10.98 -16.87 11.55
C ALA A 62 -11.58 -16.55 10.19
N THR A 63 -12.12 -15.32 10.03
CA THR A 63 -12.59 -14.85 8.73
C THR A 63 -11.44 -14.71 7.72
N LEU A 64 -10.26 -14.23 8.10
CA LEU A 64 -9.10 -14.13 7.21
C LEU A 64 -8.66 -15.50 6.68
N ALA A 65 -8.63 -16.53 7.53
CA ALA A 65 -8.24 -17.89 7.16
C ALA A 65 -9.11 -18.47 6.03
N THR A 66 -10.38 -18.05 5.95
CA THR A 66 -11.32 -18.45 4.90
C THR A 66 -11.24 -17.61 3.62
N ALA A 67 -10.41 -16.56 3.58
CA ALA A 67 -10.28 -15.71 2.41
C ALA A 67 -9.66 -16.45 1.22
N ARG A 68 -9.97 -15.96 0.01
CA ARG A 68 -9.45 -16.51 -1.25
C ARG A 68 -7.99 -16.11 -1.44
N THR A 69 -7.27 -16.87 -2.25
CA THR A 69 -5.91 -16.54 -2.70
C THR A 69 -5.91 -15.68 -3.97
N THR A 70 -7.01 -14.98 -4.25
CA THR A 70 -7.08 -14.05 -5.39
C THR A 70 -6.05 -12.92 -5.20
N PRO A 71 -5.20 -12.65 -6.20
CA PRO A 71 -4.19 -11.60 -6.11
C PRO A 71 -4.80 -10.22 -5.82
N LEU A 72 -4.10 -9.44 -5.00
CA LEU A 72 -4.40 -8.04 -4.80
C LEU A 72 -3.82 -7.26 -5.98
N ARG A 73 -4.64 -6.41 -6.60
CA ARG A 73 -4.18 -5.45 -7.60
C ARG A 73 -3.57 -4.25 -6.88
N GLY A 74 -2.42 -3.80 -7.35
CA GLY A 74 -1.86 -2.49 -7.00
C GLY A 74 -1.95 -1.54 -8.19
N ASP A 75 -1.36 -0.37 -8.07
CA ASP A 75 -1.34 0.60 -9.15
C ASP A 75 -0.33 0.19 -10.24
N PHE A 76 0.96 0.13 -9.92
CA PHE A 76 2.01 0.00 -10.95
C PHE A 76 3.17 -0.95 -10.62
N LEU A 77 3.69 -1.56 -11.68
CA LEU A 77 4.94 -2.32 -11.72
C LEU A 77 5.85 -1.70 -12.79
N HIS A 78 7.07 -1.35 -12.42
CA HIS A 78 8.14 -1.10 -13.38
C HIS A 78 8.83 -2.45 -13.69
N VAL A 79 8.64 -2.97 -14.90
CA VAL A 79 9.02 -4.35 -15.26
C VAL A 79 10.52 -4.56 -15.16
N ASP A 80 11.32 -3.62 -15.65
CA ASP A 80 12.77 -3.79 -15.75
C ASP A 80 13.44 -3.92 -14.37
N SER A 81 12.96 -3.18 -13.37
CA SER A 81 13.50 -3.23 -12.01
C SER A 81 12.75 -4.20 -11.09
N GLY A 82 11.55 -4.63 -11.48
CA GLY A 82 10.65 -5.40 -10.61
C GLY A 82 10.05 -4.57 -9.45
N THR A 83 10.14 -3.24 -9.52
CA THR A 83 9.69 -2.32 -8.45
C THR A 83 8.18 -2.13 -8.49
N LEU A 84 7.53 -2.33 -7.35
CA LEU A 84 6.10 -2.07 -7.16
C LEU A 84 5.90 -0.61 -6.71
N ILE A 85 4.86 0.06 -7.23
CA ILE A 85 4.58 1.47 -6.97
C ILE A 85 3.08 1.63 -6.69
N GLU A 86 2.73 2.32 -5.61
CA GLU A 86 1.36 2.69 -5.24
C GLU A 86 1.21 4.22 -5.17
N VAL A 87 0.12 4.75 -5.73
CA VAL A 87 -0.20 6.19 -5.75
C VAL A 87 -1.34 6.46 -4.77
N ASP A 88 -0.97 7.01 -3.62
CA ASP A 88 -1.85 7.16 -2.46
C ASP A 88 -2.56 8.52 -2.49
N GLU A 89 -3.85 8.50 -2.82
CA GLU A 89 -4.73 9.65 -2.62
C GLU A 89 -5.20 9.78 -1.15
N SER A 90 -5.87 10.89 -0.83
CA SER A 90 -6.35 11.21 0.53
C SER A 90 -7.00 10.05 1.28
N GLN A 91 -7.77 9.19 0.60
CA GLN A 91 -8.43 8.02 1.20
C GLN A 91 -7.50 6.94 1.81
N HIS A 92 -6.18 7.00 1.59
CA HIS A 92 -5.18 6.15 2.24
C HIS A 92 -4.74 6.72 3.60
N PHE A 93 -4.77 8.04 3.76
CA PHE A 93 -4.31 8.74 4.96
C PHE A 93 -5.43 8.81 6.00
N THR A 94 -5.51 7.78 6.85
CA THR A 94 -6.62 7.51 7.79
C THR A 94 -6.10 7.21 9.19
N SER A 95 -6.96 7.25 10.21
CA SER A 95 -6.58 6.80 11.57
C SER A 95 -6.15 5.33 11.58
N ALA A 96 -6.76 4.49 10.75
CA ALA A 96 -6.35 3.10 10.59
C ALA A 96 -4.95 2.97 9.97
N ARG A 97 -4.63 3.81 8.98
CA ARG A 97 -3.30 3.82 8.36
C ARG A 97 -2.24 4.28 9.36
N LEU A 98 -2.51 5.36 10.10
CA LEU A 98 -1.67 5.82 11.20
C LEU A 98 -1.40 4.69 12.20
N ARG A 99 -2.45 4.00 12.65
CA ARG A 99 -2.31 2.87 13.58
C ARG A 99 -1.46 1.74 13.00
N SER A 100 -1.59 1.45 11.70
CA SER A 100 -0.76 0.44 11.05
C SER A 100 0.72 0.83 11.02
N LEU A 101 1.03 2.10 10.68
CA LEU A 101 2.40 2.60 10.59
C LEU A 101 3.13 2.58 11.94
N GLN A 102 2.42 2.85 13.04
CA GLN A 102 2.95 2.78 14.41
C GLN A 102 3.39 1.37 14.84
N LEU A 103 2.94 0.34 14.13
CA LEU A 103 3.24 -1.07 14.42
C LEU A 103 4.30 -1.64 13.47
N TYR A 104 4.86 -0.82 12.58
CA TYR A 104 5.96 -1.27 11.72
C TYR A 104 7.19 -1.53 12.56
N LEU A 105 8.03 -2.46 12.10
CA LEU A 105 9.35 -2.68 12.71
C LEU A 105 10.19 -1.41 12.55
N PRO A 106 10.99 -1.00 13.55
CA PRO A 106 11.83 0.20 13.47
C PRO A 106 12.74 0.22 12.23
N ASP A 107 13.28 -0.93 11.86
CA ASP A 107 14.21 -1.09 10.73
C ASP A 107 13.52 -1.65 9.48
N ALA A 108 12.20 -1.52 9.36
CA ALA A 108 11.49 -1.97 8.16
C ALA A 108 12.01 -1.23 6.92
N PRO A 109 12.39 -1.94 5.84
CA PRO A 109 12.85 -1.30 4.62
C PRO A 109 11.65 -0.70 3.87
N LEU A 110 11.56 0.63 3.83
CA LEU A 110 10.44 1.35 3.23
C LEU A 110 10.89 2.15 2.02
N GLY A 111 10.09 2.09 0.94
CA GLY A 111 10.25 2.95 -0.24
C GLY A 111 9.50 4.27 -0.10
N PHE A 112 9.31 4.78 1.13
CA PHE A 112 8.66 6.06 1.43
C PHE A 112 9.10 6.56 2.81
N ASP A 113 8.95 7.86 3.05
CA ASP A 113 9.25 8.47 4.34
C ASP A 113 8.13 8.18 5.35
N HIS A 114 8.46 7.44 6.41
CA HIS A 114 7.51 7.03 7.44
C HIS A 114 6.94 8.23 8.22
N GLY A 115 7.76 9.22 8.54
CA GLY A 115 7.35 10.45 9.24
C GLY A 115 6.38 11.26 8.41
N ARG A 116 6.70 11.50 7.13
CA ARG A 116 5.82 12.17 6.17
C ARG A 116 4.47 11.47 6.05
N TYR A 117 4.47 10.14 5.96
CA TYR A 117 3.22 9.36 5.86
C TYR A 117 2.39 9.42 7.15
N THR A 118 3.04 9.49 8.31
CA THR A 118 2.42 9.74 9.61
C THR A 118 1.76 11.13 9.63
N ASP A 119 2.49 12.17 9.21
CA ASP A 119 1.99 13.55 9.15
C ASP A 119 0.81 13.71 8.17
N LEU A 120 0.86 13.02 7.03
CA LEU A 120 -0.28 12.97 6.10
C LEU A 120 -1.50 12.31 6.75
N CYS A 121 -1.33 11.22 7.51
CA CYS A 121 -2.44 10.63 8.24
C CYS A 121 -3.02 11.58 9.29
N GLU A 122 -2.19 12.28 10.07
CA GLU A 122 -2.64 13.30 11.03
C GLU A 122 -3.42 14.43 10.32
N THR A 123 -2.93 14.87 9.17
CA THR A 123 -3.54 15.96 8.40
C THR A 123 -4.90 15.57 7.80
N TRP A 124 -5.03 14.35 7.28
CA TRP A 124 -6.17 13.96 6.44
C TRP A 124 -7.21 13.08 7.13
N ARG A 125 -6.89 12.46 8.28
CA ARG A 125 -7.76 11.44 8.92
C ARG A 125 -9.20 11.90 9.13
N ASP A 126 -9.44 13.13 9.54
CA ASP A 126 -10.81 13.62 9.84
C ASP A 126 -11.71 13.58 8.60
N ARG A 127 -11.16 13.90 7.43
CA ARG A 127 -11.87 13.78 6.15
C ARG A 127 -11.89 12.33 5.67
N SER A 128 -10.74 11.67 5.70
CA SER A 128 -10.55 10.38 5.06
C SER A 128 -11.23 9.23 5.78
N ASP A 129 -11.34 9.29 7.12
CA ASP A 129 -12.05 8.30 7.95
C ASP A 129 -13.56 8.28 7.66
N ASN A 130 -14.12 9.41 7.23
CA ASN A 130 -15.53 9.48 6.85
C ASN A 130 -15.84 8.87 5.47
N PHE A 131 -14.84 8.74 4.59
CA PHE A 131 -15.05 8.33 3.19
C PHE A 131 -15.72 6.95 3.04
N TYR A 132 -15.38 5.99 3.91
CA TYR A 132 -15.90 4.62 3.87
C TYR A 132 -16.61 4.19 5.16
N ARG A 133 -17.08 5.15 5.97
CA ARG A 133 -17.65 4.88 7.30
C ARG A 133 -18.75 3.82 7.31
N THR A 134 -19.55 3.74 6.25
CA THR A 134 -20.66 2.77 6.13
C THR A 134 -20.29 1.51 5.35
N LYS A 135 -19.13 1.47 4.69
CA LYS A 135 -18.76 0.33 3.83
C LYS A 135 -18.17 -0.80 4.66
N ALA A 136 -18.86 -1.93 4.61
CA ALA A 136 -18.37 -3.15 5.23
C ALA A 136 -17.17 -3.73 4.47
N ALA A 137 -16.30 -4.44 5.20
CA ALA A 137 -15.25 -5.26 4.62
C ALA A 137 -15.19 -6.62 5.32
N ARG A 138 -14.93 -7.67 4.54
CA ARG A 138 -14.77 -9.03 5.07
C ARG A 138 -13.63 -9.06 6.09
N GLY A 139 -13.92 -9.63 7.26
CA GLY A 139 -12.98 -9.71 8.38
C GLY A 139 -12.91 -8.44 9.23
N PHE A 140 -13.56 -7.34 8.85
CA PHE A 140 -13.54 -6.08 9.61
C PHE A 140 -14.93 -5.50 9.92
N GLY A 141 -16.01 -6.08 9.41
CA GLY A 141 -17.38 -5.62 9.66
C GLY A 141 -17.71 -4.27 9.01
N ILE A 142 -18.79 -3.63 9.49
CA ILE A 142 -19.25 -2.30 9.02
C ILE A 142 -18.20 -1.23 9.33
N GLY A 143 -17.99 -0.31 8.39
CA GLY A 143 -16.90 0.68 8.44
C GLY A 143 -15.50 0.07 8.31
N GLY A 144 -15.40 -1.23 8.04
CA GLY A 144 -14.14 -1.95 7.98
C GLY A 144 -13.29 -1.68 6.74
N ARG A 145 -13.81 -0.99 5.71
CA ARG A 145 -13.09 -0.84 4.43
C ARG A 145 -11.78 -0.06 4.55
N GLN A 146 -11.69 0.95 5.41
CA GLN A 146 -10.43 1.66 5.65
C GLN A 146 -9.44 0.82 6.46
N ARG A 147 -9.92 0.05 7.44
CA ARG A 147 -9.10 -0.88 8.21
C ARG A 147 -8.51 -1.97 7.32
N GLN A 148 -9.33 -2.53 6.43
CA GLN A 148 -8.88 -3.45 5.39
C GLN A 148 -7.83 -2.81 4.45
N ARG A 149 -8.06 -1.57 4.00
CA ARG A 149 -7.10 -0.86 3.14
C ARG A 149 -5.77 -0.65 3.86
N ALA A 150 -5.79 -0.09 5.07
CA ALA A 150 -4.59 0.13 5.89
C ALA A 150 -3.82 -1.18 6.13
N TYR A 151 -4.53 -2.28 6.38
CA TYR A 151 -3.93 -3.60 6.49
C TYR A 151 -3.27 -4.06 5.17
N TYR A 152 -3.95 -3.94 4.04
CA TYR A 152 -3.38 -4.32 2.75
C TYR A 152 -2.26 -3.39 2.28
N ASP A 153 -2.26 -2.14 2.74
CA ASP A 153 -1.13 -1.23 2.55
C ASP A 153 0.08 -1.73 3.34
N ALA A 154 -0.09 -2.10 4.61
CA ALA A 154 0.98 -2.71 5.40
C ALA A 154 1.48 -4.04 4.83
N LEU A 155 0.57 -4.89 4.35
CA LEU A 155 0.92 -6.13 3.67
C LEU A 155 1.84 -5.89 2.48
N ARG A 156 1.53 -4.91 1.63
CA ARG A 156 2.36 -4.54 0.49
C ARG A 156 3.74 -4.05 0.92
N ASP A 157 3.77 -3.12 1.86
CA ASP A 157 5.02 -2.49 2.28
C ASP A 157 6.00 -3.50 2.86
N LEU A 158 5.50 -4.39 3.73
CA LEU A 158 6.34 -5.32 4.49
C LEU A 158 6.61 -6.63 3.75
N ALA A 159 5.68 -7.13 2.94
CA ALA A 159 5.87 -8.40 2.24
C ALA A 159 6.68 -8.26 0.95
N THR A 160 6.69 -7.09 0.30
CA THR A 160 7.42 -6.89 -0.97
C THR A 160 8.92 -7.16 -0.82
N PRO A 161 9.63 -6.57 0.16
CA PRO A 161 11.05 -6.85 0.37
C PRO A 161 11.30 -8.31 0.78
N ALA A 162 10.44 -8.88 1.64
CA ALA A 162 10.56 -10.28 2.06
C ALA A 162 10.34 -11.28 0.91
N ALA A 163 9.62 -10.88 -0.14
CA ALA A 163 9.47 -11.63 -1.37
C ALA A 163 10.67 -11.49 -2.34
N GLY A 164 11.70 -10.74 -1.97
CA GLY A 164 12.91 -10.53 -2.79
C GLY A 164 12.77 -9.44 -3.86
N HIS A 165 11.71 -8.65 -3.81
CA HIS A 165 11.54 -7.48 -4.69
C HIS A 165 12.20 -6.23 -4.09
N PRO A 166 12.52 -5.21 -4.90
CA PRO A 166 12.83 -3.87 -4.40
C PRO A 166 11.72 -3.37 -3.47
N VAL A 167 12.07 -2.49 -2.52
CA VAL A 167 11.09 -1.88 -1.62
C VAL A 167 9.95 -1.23 -2.41
N LEU A 168 8.72 -1.45 -1.96
CA LEU A 168 7.56 -0.82 -2.60
C LEU A 168 7.64 0.70 -2.42
N ILE A 169 7.52 1.42 -3.52
CA ILE A 169 7.51 2.87 -3.53
C ILE A 169 6.08 3.35 -3.35
N ARG A 170 5.86 4.23 -2.38
CA ARG A 170 4.61 4.97 -2.28
C ARG A 170 4.79 6.41 -2.73
N ILE A 171 3.80 6.91 -3.45
CA ILE A 171 3.72 8.26 -3.99
C ILE A 171 2.54 8.94 -3.30
N ASP A 172 2.79 10.00 -2.55
CA ASP A 172 1.68 10.77 -1.97
C ASP A 172 1.07 11.70 -3.01
N ALA A 173 -0.23 11.50 -3.27
CA ALA A 173 -1.06 12.29 -4.17
C ALA A 173 -2.35 12.70 -3.45
N ALA A 174 -2.22 13.18 -2.20
CA ALA A 174 -3.35 13.46 -1.32
C ALA A 174 -4.36 14.45 -1.91
N ASP A 175 -3.85 15.42 -2.66
CA ASP A 175 -4.55 16.45 -3.44
C ASP A 175 -5.19 15.94 -4.73
N ARG A 176 -4.86 14.70 -5.12
CA ARG A 176 -5.29 14.02 -6.35
C ARG A 176 -4.72 14.64 -7.63
N ASP A 177 -3.57 15.29 -7.57
CA ASP A 177 -2.83 15.70 -8.77
C ASP A 177 -1.74 14.67 -9.09
N GLY A 178 -2.05 13.73 -9.99
CA GLY A 178 -1.13 12.65 -10.35
C GLY A 178 0.12 13.12 -11.08
N ALA A 179 -0.01 14.13 -11.95
CA ALA A 179 1.12 14.66 -12.69
C ALA A 179 2.06 15.46 -11.77
N ASP A 180 1.50 16.22 -10.83
CA ASP A 180 2.29 16.90 -9.80
C ASP A 180 2.95 15.92 -8.84
N ALA A 181 2.22 14.89 -8.39
CA ALA A 181 2.78 13.84 -7.56
C ALA A 181 3.97 13.16 -8.25
N TYR A 182 3.88 12.86 -9.55
CA TYR A 182 5.03 12.38 -10.31
C TYR A 182 6.21 13.36 -10.26
N ARG A 183 5.99 14.64 -10.60
CA ARG A 183 7.07 15.66 -10.59
C ARG A 183 7.76 15.77 -9.22
N ARG A 184 6.98 15.80 -8.13
CA ARG A 184 7.52 15.90 -6.75
C ARG A 184 8.37 14.70 -6.34
N HIS A 185 8.09 13.51 -6.89
CA HIS A 185 8.79 12.28 -6.55
C HIS A 185 9.74 11.79 -7.65
N ARG A 186 9.85 12.51 -8.76
CA ARG A 186 10.55 12.09 -9.99
C ARG A 186 11.96 11.61 -9.73
N ASP A 187 12.80 12.43 -9.10
CA ASP A 187 14.22 12.12 -8.95
C ASP A 187 14.44 10.90 -8.05
N ARG A 188 13.67 10.80 -6.97
CA ARG A 188 13.68 9.64 -6.06
C ARG A 188 13.21 8.38 -6.77
N LEU A 189 12.14 8.48 -7.57
CA LEU A 189 11.62 7.35 -8.34
C LEU A 189 12.67 6.89 -9.36
N ARG A 190 13.21 7.79 -10.18
CA ARG A 190 14.23 7.45 -11.18
C ARG A 190 15.46 6.79 -10.56
N ALA A 191 15.97 7.35 -9.46
CA ALA A 191 17.09 6.76 -8.73
C ALA A 191 16.79 5.33 -8.27
N ALA A 192 15.59 5.08 -7.74
CA ALA A 192 15.16 3.74 -7.31
C ALA A 192 14.91 2.76 -8.47
N LEU A 193 14.67 3.27 -9.67
CA LEU A 193 14.50 2.47 -10.90
C LEU A 193 15.81 2.30 -11.70
N GLY A 194 16.93 2.90 -11.24
CA GLY A 194 18.22 2.85 -11.95
C GLY A 194 18.27 3.71 -13.21
N ARG A 195 17.55 4.85 -13.22
CA ARG A 195 17.38 5.77 -14.37
C ARG A 195 17.76 7.21 -14.06
#